data_AF-A0A8J4WMY6-F1
#
_entry.id   AF-A0A8J4WMY6-F1
#
_cell.length_a   1.000
_cell.length_b   1.000
_cell.length_c   1.000
_cell.angle_alpha   90.00
_cell.angle_beta   90.00
_cell.angle_gamma   90.00
#
_symmetry.space_group_name_H-M   'P 1'
#
loop_
_entity.id
_entity.type
_entity.pdbx_description
1 polymer ?
#
loop_
_entity_poly.entity_id
_entity_poly.type
_entity_poly.pdbx_seq_one_letter_code
_entity_poly.pdbx_strand_id
1 'polypeptide(L)'
;MHPAGNNGAGQSDLTQLQREYRNMELNRRVYADESHQVMRRQQTVIEKLRKDNEEMKAELTLAERHINEGAVAQQQEQINRLQDQIENYNRKNVGEAKKLDTLTQQIQVMRHKVLHQKKHMGGVNAARENQQMVSKQIRILENRLDKSLVKFNEALAQNKLLREEIDNLRRERVVFDAIYRKLEREHGDKKRQMAQTIELSNQAYEQRDSAQLELRSLQDENRSELDVHRRALSELMEKLEDSKGFNAGGENTGYRRHVSSAGAARGESGHVYAGNMSVEEEADMKRKVQKGTWGVAKEKVHVQVSIERVQNFEEAFMKIKAATRIDDLEQLVTSFIKKEDQNFSLFNYVNEQSNEIEKLEEWITALREEERRYTGSGDGKNGDTGGDDGAGQHKQLLRELEARLALTEQAADKYETRCAEAQKTVNAVKRAIQNLFTKTGCNAQAMVEMLGDSVVTEANMMAYLGVIEQKTNEILHQYAAAVAKQEADMQKNKTTTDAYDRESQFAANALAGNPAATAAVGAAGGTNGAVAALHSILGVGPITPMGQEPLQINPPNLDDYSSEDEDSGDNEDAMHPLTRDELKLSFSHLVRIMLVVLLVHV
;
A
#
# COMPACT_ATOMS: atom_id res chain seq x y z
N MET A 1 -128.53 -153.88 -56.56
CA MET A 1 -129.90 -153.98 -57.11
C MET A 1 -130.61 -152.66 -56.86
N HIS A 2 -131.26 -152.11 -57.89
CA HIS A 2 -132.31 -151.08 -57.82
C HIS A 2 -133.44 -151.45 -56.82
N PRO A 3 -134.39 -150.56 -56.41
CA PRO A 3 -135.02 -149.49 -57.23
C PRO A 3 -135.42 -148.14 -56.56
N ALA A 4 -136.00 -147.29 -57.42
CA ALA A 4 -136.62 -145.94 -57.29
C ALA A 4 -137.73 -145.80 -56.21
N GLY A 5 -138.24 -144.63 -55.80
CA GLY A 5 -138.07 -143.21 -56.16
C GLY A 5 -139.30 -142.38 -55.72
N ASN A 6 -139.14 -141.03 -55.67
CA ASN A 6 -140.14 -139.94 -55.80
C ASN A 6 -140.43 -138.97 -54.61
N ASN A 7 -139.85 -137.76 -54.74
CA ASN A 7 -140.26 -136.36 -54.39
C ASN A 7 -140.89 -135.93 -53.05
N GLY A 8 -140.24 -134.94 -52.39
CA GLY A 8 -140.85 -134.00 -51.41
C GLY A 8 -139.86 -133.26 -50.47
N ALA A 9 -139.16 -132.20 -50.92
CA ALA A 9 -138.05 -131.55 -50.19
C ALA A 9 -138.15 -130.00 -50.10
N GLY A 10 -139.23 -129.43 -49.54
CA GLY A 10 -139.45 -127.96 -49.51
C GLY A 10 -139.79 -127.29 -48.17
N GLN A 11 -139.97 -128.04 -47.07
CA GLN A 11 -140.46 -127.47 -45.80
C GLN A 11 -139.42 -127.41 -44.65
N SER A 12 -138.26 -128.05 -44.77
CA SER A 12 -137.25 -128.09 -43.70
C SER A 12 -136.39 -126.83 -43.60
N ASP A 13 -136.16 -126.12 -44.71
CA ASP A 13 -135.20 -125.01 -44.76
C ASP A 13 -135.72 -123.70 -44.13
N LEU A 14 -137.03 -123.46 -44.13
CA LEU A 14 -137.62 -122.23 -43.58
C LEU A 14 -137.55 -122.18 -42.04
N THR A 15 -137.67 -123.33 -41.37
CA THR A 15 -137.63 -123.43 -39.90
C THR A 15 -136.23 -123.23 -39.32
N GLN A 16 -135.18 -123.54 -40.09
CA GLN A 16 -133.79 -123.38 -39.65
C GLN A 16 -133.36 -121.90 -39.67
N LEU A 17 -133.78 -121.16 -40.69
CA LEU A 17 -133.44 -119.75 -40.86
C LEU A 17 -134.09 -118.82 -39.81
N GLN A 18 -135.33 -119.13 -39.37
CA GLN A 18 -135.98 -118.38 -38.28
C GLN A 18 -135.28 -118.54 -36.93
N ARG A 19 -134.65 -119.70 -36.68
CA ARG A 19 -133.94 -119.96 -35.43
C ARG A 19 -132.61 -119.22 -35.38
N GLU A 20 -131.90 -119.15 -36.51
CA GLU A 20 -130.66 -118.37 -36.63
C GLU A 20 -130.91 -116.86 -36.51
N TYR A 21 -131.98 -116.32 -37.11
CA TYR A 21 -132.32 -114.90 -36.99
C TYR A 21 -132.58 -114.49 -35.53
N ARG A 22 -133.33 -115.31 -34.78
CA ARG A 22 -133.62 -115.05 -33.36
C ARG A 22 -132.36 -115.07 -32.49
N ASN A 23 -131.42 -115.96 -32.80
CA ASN A 23 -130.16 -116.06 -32.08
C ASN A 23 -129.24 -114.86 -32.38
N MET A 24 -129.24 -114.41 -33.64
CA MET A 24 -128.49 -113.24 -34.07
C MET A 24 -129.04 -111.94 -33.45
N GLU A 25 -130.36 -111.84 -33.31
CA GLU A 25 -131.02 -110.69 -32.66
C GLU A 25 -130.77 -110.66 -31.14
N LEU A 26 -130.72 -111.83 -30.50
CA LEU A 26 -130.35 -111.95 -29.08
C LEU A 26 -128.89 -111.55 -28.85
N ASN A 27 -127.97 -112.04 -29.68
CA ASN A 27 -126.55 -111.67 -29.62
C ASN A 27 -126.36 -110.17 -29.86
N ARG A 28 -127.05 -109.57 -30.85
CA ARG A 28 -127.01 -108.12 -31.09
C ARG A 28 -127.43 -107.32 -29.85
N ARG A 29 -128.43 -107.79 -29.10
CA ARG A 29 -128.89 -107.14 -27.88
C ARG A 29 -127.91 -107.30 -26.72
N VAL A 30 -127.32 -108.48 -26.54
CA VAL A 30 -126.29 -108.73 -25.52
C VAL A 30 -125.03 -107.89 -25.78
N TYR A 31 -124.57 -107.81 -27.02
CA TYR A 31 -123.44 -106.94 -27.38
C TYR A 31 -123.73 -105.45 -27.18
N ALA A 32 -124.97 -105.01 -27.43
CA ALA A 32 -125.37 -103.63 -27.14
C ALA A 32 -125.37 -103.34 -25.63
N ASP A 33 -125.92 -104.25 -24.82
CA ASP A 33 -125.94 -104.10 -23.36
C ASP A 33 -124.53 -104.16 -22.74
N GLU A 34 -123.65 -105.03 -23.25
CA GLU A 34 -122.25 -105.09 -22.83
C GLU A 34 -121.48 -103.82 -23.22
N SER A 35 -121.72 -103.28 -24.42
CA SER A 35 -121.18 -101.99 -24.85
C SER A 35 -121.67 -100.83 -23.96
N HIS A 36 -122.96 -100.80 -23.62
CA HIS A 36 -123.50 -99.79 -22.71
C HIS A 36 -122.95 -99.92 -21.28
N GLN A 37 -122.71 -101.13 -20.79
CA GLN A 37 -122.03 -101.32 -19.51
C GLN A 37 -120.58 -100.83 -19.54
N VAL A 38 -119.83 -101.12 -20.60
CA VAL A 38 -118.46 -100.62 -20.77
C VAL A 38 -118.45 -99.10 -20.82
N MET A 39 -119.37 -98.48 -21.54
CA MET A 39 -119.53 -97.02 -21.59
C MET A 39 -119.82 -96.41 -20.22
N ARG A 40 -120.70 -97.03 -19.41
CA ARG A 40 -120.95 -96.57 -18.02
C ARG A 40 -119.71 -96.67 -17.13
N ARG A 41 -118.97 -97.78 -17.21
CA ARG A 41 -117.71 -97.94 -16.45
C ARG A 41 -116.69 -96.90 -16.89
N GLN A 42 -116.54 -96.67 -18.21
CA GLN A 42 -115.67 -95.63 -18.73
C GLN A 42 -116.08 -94.23 -18.27
N GLN A 43 -117.38 -93.91 -18.22
CA GLN A 43 -117.88 -92.63 -17.68
C GLN A 43 -117.53 -92.46 -16.20
N THR A 44 -117.73 -93.49 -15.36
CA THR A 44 -117.36 -93.41 -13.93
C THR A 44 -115.86 -93.22 -13.72
N VAL A 45 -115.01 -93.83 -14.55
CA VAL A 45 -113.56 -93.66 -14.51
C VAL A 45 -113.17 -92.25 -14.94
N ILE A 46 -113.81 -91.70 -15.98
CA ILE A 46 -113.58 -90.32 -16.44
C ILE A 46 -113.98 -89.31 -15.36
N GLU A 47 -115.12 -89.51 -14.69
CA GLU A 47 -115.56 -88.65 -13.58
C GLU A 47 -114.59 -88.71 -12.40
N LYS A 48 -114.11 -89.89 -12.04
CA LYS A 48 -113.08 -90.04 -11.02
C LYS A 48 -111.78 -89.32 -11.41
N LEU A 49 -111.28 -89.52 -12.63
CA LEU A 49 -110.07 -88.86 -13.12
C LEU A 49 -110.22 -87.34 -13.22
N ARG A 50 -111.43 -86.83 -13.49
CA ARG A 50 -111.72 -85.38 -13.45
C ARG A 50 -111.64 -84.85 -12.03
N LYS A 51 -112.25 -85.55 -11.07
CA LYS A 51 -112.20 -85.18 -9.66
C LYS A 51 -110.76 -85.22 -9.13
N ASP A 52 -110.02 -86.29 -9.43
CA ASP A 52 -108.61 -86.42 -9.02
C ASP A 52 -107.75 -85.31 -9.67
N ASN A 53 -108.04 -84.90 -10.91
CA ASN A 53 -107.38 -83.74 -11.53
C ASN A 53 -107.74 -82.40 -10.88
N GLU A 54 -108.99 -82.21 -10.46
CA GLU A 54 -109.41 -81.00 -9.75
C GLU A 54 -108.74 -80.92 -8.37
N GLU A 55 -108.66 -82.05 -7.65
CA GLU A 55 -107.95 -82.15 -6.37
C GLU A 55 -106.45 -81.87 -6.55
N MET A 56 -105.77 -82.48 -7.53
CA MET A 56 -104.36 -82.19 -7.81
C MET A 56 -104.12 -80.73 -8.20
N LYS A 57 -105.02 -80.11 -8.97
CA LYS A 57 -104.93 -78.67 -9.29
C LYS A 57 -105.08 -77.82 -8.04
N ALA A 58 -106.02 -78.15 -7.15
CA ALA A 58 -106.18 -77.44 -5.89
C ALA A 58 -104.92 -77.54 -5.03
N GLU A 59 -104.36 -78.74 -4.88
CA GLU A 59 -103.10 -78.96 -4.14
C GLU A 59 -101.93 -78.18 -4.75
N LEU A 60 -101.79 -78.17 -6.08
CA LEU A 60 -100.74 -77.42 -6.77
C LEU A 60 -100.85 -75.91 -6.51
N THR A 61 -102.06 -75.34 -6.57
CA THR A 61 -102.25 -73.91 -6.26
C THR A 61 -101.93 -73.58 -4.81
N LEU A 62 -102.14 -74.52 -3.88
CA LEU A 62 -101.86 -74.34 -2.47
C LEU A 62 -100.35 -74.45 -2.18
N ALA A 63 -99.68 -75.40 -2.83
CA ALA A 63 -98.23 -75.56 -2.78
C ALA A 63 -97.50 -74.36 -3.41
N GLU A 64 -97.97 -73.84 -4.54
CA GLU A 64 -97.40 -72.64 -5.18
C GLU A 64 -97.47 -71.40 -4.30
N ARG A 65 -98.55 -71.22 -3.54
CA ARG A 65 -98.70 -70.13 -2.56
C ARG A 65 -97.80 -70.32 -1.34
N HIS A 66 -97.77 -71.52 -0.77
CA HIS A 66 -97.05 -71.77 0.49
C HIS A 66 -95.53 -71.88 0.36
N ILE A 67 -95.00 -72.33 -0.78
CA ILE A 67 -93.56 -72.60 -0.91
C ILE A 67 -92.75 -71.33 -1.13
N ASN A 68 -93.35 -70.26 -1.69
CA ASN A 68 -92.59 -69.07 -2.09
C ASN A 68 -92.92 -67.78 -1.33
N GLU A 69 -94.12 -67.57 -0.80
CA GLU A 69 -94.49 -66.22 -0.31
C GLU A 69 -93.68 -65.77 0.92
N GLY A 70 -93.45 -66.64 1.90
CA GLY A 70 -92.73 -66.28 3.13
C GLY A 70 -91.22 -66.08 2.95
N ALA A 71 -90.57 -66.99 2.23
CA ALA A 71 -89.13 -66.93 1.98
C ALA A 71 -88.77 -65.81 0.98
N VAL A 72 -89.59 -65.60 -0.06
CA VAL A 72 -89.41 -64.51 -1.01
C VAL A 72 -89.67 -63.16 -0.33
N ALA A 73 -90.67 -63.05 0.56
CA ALA A 73 -90.89 -61.81 1.32
C ALA A 73 -89.69 -61.46 2.23
N GLN A 74 -89.11 -62.44 2.93
CA GLN A 74 -87.92 -62.22 3.76
C GLN A 74 -86.68 -61.85 2.94
N GLN A 75 -86.45 -62.55 1.81
CA GLN A 75 -85.37 -62.22 0.88
C GLN A 75 -85.56 -60.83 0.27
N GLN A 76 -86.80 -60.47 -0.09
CA GLN A 76 -87.13 -59.14 -0.62
C GLN A 76 -86.91 -58.04 0.42
N GLU A 77 -87.27 -58.28 1.69
CA GLU A 77 -86.99 -57.34 2.77
C GLU A 77 -85.49 -57.17 3.01
N GLN A 78 -84.71 -58.25 2.93
CA GLN A 78 -83.26 -58.20 3.02
C GLN A 78 -82.62 -57.45 1.83
N ILE A 79 -83.13 -57.66 0.61
CA ILE A 79 -82.72 -56.91 -0.59
C ILE A 79 -83.03 -55.43 -0.42
N ASN A 80 -84.22 -55.07 0.07
CA ASN A 80 -84.60 -53.67 0.31
C ASN A 80 -83.67 -53.02 1.35
N ARG A 81 -83.35 -53.71 2.46
CA ARG A 81 -82.39 -53.20 3.46
C ARG A 81 -80.99 -52.98 2.87
N LEU A 82 -80.52 -53.88 2.01
CA LEU A 82 -79.25 -53.74 1.32
C LEU A 82 -79.28 -52.60 0.30
N GLN A 83 -80.38 -52.42 -0.41
CA GLN A 83 -80.59 -51.29 -1.33
C GLN A 83 -80.57 -49.96 -0.58
N ASP A 84 -81.26 -49.84 0.56
CA ASP A 84 -81.22 -48.65 1.42
C ASP A 84 -79.80 -48.35 1.92
N GLN A 85 -79.03 -49.39 2.29
CA GLN A 85 -77.63 -49.24 2.67
C GLN A 85 -76.77 -48.75 1.50
N ILE A 86 -76.94 -49.32 0.30
CA ILE A 86 -76.24 -48.91 -0.92
C ILE A 86 -76.57 -47.45 -1.24
N GLU A 87 -77.83 -47.05 -1.17
CA GLU A 87 -78.25 -45.66 -1.39
C GLU A 87 -77.65 -44.71 -0.36
N ASN A 88 -77.60 -45.11 0.91
CA ASN A 88 -77.00 -44.30 1.98
C ASN A 88 -75.48 -44.15 1.79
N TYR A 89 -74.77 -45.24 1.47
CA TYR A 89 -73.34 -45.18 1.16
C TYR A 89 -73.08 -44.38 -0.13
N ASN A 90 -73.93 -44.50 -1.16
CA ASN A 90 -73.82 -43.68 -2.37
C ASN A 90 -74.02 -42.19 -2.06
N ARG A 91 -75.02 -41.82 -1.24
CA ARG A 91 -75.18 -40.42 -0.80
C ARG A 91 -73.95 -39.91 -0.04
N LYS A 92 -73.38 -40.73 0.85
CA LYS A 92 -72.15 -40.38 1.56
C LYS A 92 -70.96 -40.22 0.63
N ASN A 93 -70.78 -41.14 -0.33
CA ASN A 93 -69.71 -41.07 -1.33
C ASN A 93 -69.84 -39.82 -2.20
N VAL A 94 -71.05 -39.46 -2.64
CA VAL A 94 -71.28 -38.22 -3.39
C VAL A 94 -71.00 -36.99 -2.52
N GLY A 95 -71.36 -37.03 -1.24
CA GLY A 95 -71.04 -35.96 -0.29
C GLY A 95 -69.55 -35.77 -0.08
N GLU A 96 -68.81 -36.86 0.15
CA GLU A 96 -67.35 -36.84 0.30
C GLU A 96 -66.64 -36.42 -1.00
N ALA A 97 -67.13 -36.88 -2.17
CA ALA A 97 -66.60 -36.45 -3.46
C ALA A 97 -66.72 -34.94 -3.67
N LYS A 98 -67.86 -34.34 -3.29
CA LYS A 98 -68.04 -32.88 -3.32
C LYS A 98 -67.10 -32.16 -2.35
N LYS A 99 -66.91 -32.68 -1.14
CA LYS A 99 -65.94 -32.11 -0.18
C LYS A 99 -64.52 -32.16 -0.74
N LEU A 100 -64.13 -33.29 -1.32
CA LEU A 100 -62.83 -33.48 -1.97
C LEU A 100 -62.61 -32.46 -3.09
N ASP A 101 -63.62 -32.19 -3.92
CA ASP A 101 -63.55 -31.18 -4.96
C ASP A 101 -63.35 -29.77 -4.38
N THR A 102 -64.13 -29.40 -3.36
CA THR A 102 -63.97 -28.08 -2.70
C THR A 102 -62.60 -27.90 -2.04
N LEU A 103 -62.08 -28.95 -1.40
CA LEU A 103 -60.73 -28.96 -0.80
C LEU A 103 -59.65 -28.85 -1.89
N THR A 104 -59.84 -29.53 -3.01
CA THR A 104 -58.91 -29.47 -4.17
C THR A 104 -58.86 -28.05 -4.74
N GLN A 105 -60.00 -27.40 -4.90
CA GLN A 105 -60.08 -26.00 -5.34
C GLN A 105 -59.39 -25.07 -4.33
N GLN A 106 -59.62 -25.24 -3.02
CA GLN A 106 -58.93 -24.46 -2.00
C GLN A 106 -57.40 -24.66 -2.02
N ILE A 107 -56.94 -25.90 -2.17
CA ILE A 107 -55.51 -26.21 -2.31
C ILE A 107 -54.93 -25.48 -3.52
N GLN A 108 -55.64 -25.43 -4.64
CA GLN A 108 -55.19 -24.74 -5.84
C GLN A 108 -55.09 -23.23 -5.65
N VAL A 109 -56.08 -22.61 -4.99
CA VAL A 109 -56.04 -21.18 -4.63
C VAL A 109 -54.88 -20.88 -3.70
N MET A 110 -54.66 -21.72 -2.67
CA MET A 110 -53.54 -21.54 -1.74
C MET A 110 -52.18 -21.71 -2.42
N ARG A 111 -52.03 -22.70 -3.32
CA ARG A 111 -50.82 -22.86 -4.14
C ARG A 111 -50.55 -21.63 -4.99
N HIS A 112 -51.58 -21.06 -5.61
CA HIS A 112 -51.44 -19.83 -6.40
C HIS A 112 -51.02 -18.63 -5.53
N LYS A 113 -51.61 -18.46 -4.33
CA LYS A 113 -51.21 -17.42 -3.38
C LYS A 113 -49.74 -17.57 -2.95
N VAL A 114 -49.31 -18.79 -2.61
CA VAL A 114 -47.91 -19.07 -2.24
C VAL A 114 -46.96 -18.78 -3.39
N LEU A 115 -47.31 -19.17 -4.62
CA LEU A 115 -46.52 -18.88 -5.81
C LEU A 115 -46.40 -17.37 -6.05
N HIS A 116 -47.52 -16.65 -5.92
CA HIS A 116 -47.56 -15.20 -6.07
C HIS A 116 -46.66 -14.51 -5.04
N GLN A 117 -46.75 -14.89 -3.75
CA GLN A 117 -45.87 -14.38 -2.70
C GLN A 117 -44.39 -14.70 -2.96
N LYS A 118 -44.06 -15.93 -3.37
CA LYS A 118 -42.68 -16.31 -3.73
C LYS A 118 -42.14 -15.46 -4.90
N LYS A 119 -42.98 -15.17 -5.89
CA LYS A 119 -42.62 -14.30 -7.02
C LYS A 119 -42.43 -12.86 -6.56
N HIS A 120 -43.30 -12.36 -5.68
CA HIS A 120 -43.24 -11.00 -5.15
C HIS A 120 -42.06 -10.77 -4.19
N MET A 121 -41.65 -11.81 -3.45
CA MET A 121 -40.47 -11.80 -2.57
C MET A 121 -39.14 -11.97 -3.33
N GLY A 122 -39.16 -12.03 -4.67
CA GLY A 122 -37.94 -12.13 -5.49
C GLY A 122 -37.25 -13.50 -5.45
N GLY A 123 -37.91 -14.54 -4.93
CA GLY A 123 -37.34 -15.86 -4.76
C GLY A 123 -36.45 -16.01 -3.52
N VAL A 124 -35.96 -17.22 -3.28
CA VAL A 124 -35.20 -17.58 -2.06
C VAL A 124 -33.85 -16.84 -1.98
N ASN A 125 -33.30 -16.46 -3.13
CA ASN A 125 -31.99 -15.82 -3.21
C ASN A 125 -32.04 -14.29 -3.09
N ALA A 126 -33.19 -13.64 -3.27
CA ALA A 126 -33.29 -12.18 -3.23
C ALA A 126 -32.87 -11.59 -1.88
N ALA A 127 -33.23 -12.23 -0.76
CA ALA A 127 -32.80 -11.78 0.56
C ALA A 127 -31.27 -11.87 0.74
N ARG A 128 -30.66 -12.96 0.26
CA ARG A 128 -29.21 -13.18 0.32
C ARG A 128 -28.46 -12.22 -0.60
N GLU A 129 -28.94 -11.99 -1.81
CA GLU A 129 -28.33 -11.06 -2.77
C GLU A 129 -28.43 -9.62 -2.28
N ASN A 130 -29.58 -9.22 -1.74
CA ASN A 130 -29.75 -7.88 -1.15
C ASN A 130 -28.82 -7.69 0.06
N GLN A 131 -28.71 -8.69 0.94
CA GLN A 131 -27.76 -8.65 2.05
C GLN A 131 -26.29 -8.56 1.58
N GLN A 132 -25.94 -9.25 0.49
CA GLN A 132 -24.60 -9.16 -0.10
C GLN A 132 -24.34 -7.79 -0.73
N MET A 133 -25.33 -7.19 -1.39
CA MET A 133 -25.26 -5.82 -1.91
C MET A 133 -25.05 -4.81 -0.78
N VAL A 134 -25.83 -4.91 0.29
CA VAL A 134 -25.69 -4.06 1.48
C VAL A 134 -24.32 -4.24 2.12
N SER A 135 -23.83 -5.48 2.30
CA SER A 135 -22.50 -5.75 2.86
C SER A 135 -21.38 -5.17 2.00
N LYS A 136 -21.47 -5.28 0.66
CA LYS A 136 -20.51 -4.62 -0.24
C LYS A 136 -20.54 -3.11 -0.08
N GLN A 137 -21.73 -2.52 0.06
CA GLN A 137 -21.88 -1.08 0.23
C GLN A 137 -21.34 -0.59 1.57
N ILE A 138 -21.55 -1.33 2.65
CA ILE A 138 -20.92 -1.08 3.96
C ILE A 138 -19.39 -1.05 3.79
N ARG A 139 -18.81 -2.07 3.15
CA ARG A 139 -17.36 -2.13 2.93
C ARG A 139 -16.81 -0.97 2.10
N ILE A 140 -17.56 -0.51 1.09
CA ILE A 140 -17.17 0.66 0.28
C ILE A 140 -17.20 1.93 1.15
N LEU A 141 -18.22 2.09 1.99
CA LEU A 141 -18.34 3.24 2.88
C LEU A 141 -17.26 3.22 3.97
N GLU A 142 -16.93 2.07 4.54
CA GLU A 142 -15.82 1.87 5.47
C GLU A 142 -14.49 2.27 4.83
N ASN A 143 -14.16 1.71 3.66
CA ASN A 143 -12.94 2.08 2.93
C ASN A 143 -12.87 3.59 2.60
N ARG A 144 -14.01 4.22 2.34
CA ARG A 144 -14.07 5.65 2.06
C ARG A 144 -13.89 6.49 3.34
N LEU A 145 -14.43 6.02 4.46
CA LEU A 145 -14.20 6.60 5.77
C LEU A 145 -12.72 6.50 6.16
N ASP A 146 -12.12 5.32 6.02
CA ASP A 146 -10.70 5.09 6.33
C ASP A 146 -9.80 6.01 5.50
N LYS A 147 -10.04 6.11 4.19
CA LYS A 147 -9.32 7.06 3.32
C LYS A 147 -9.50 8.52 3.77
N SER A 148 -10.69 8.89 4.24
CA SER A 148 -10.93 10.24 4.76
C SER A 148 -10.21 10.47 6.08
N LEU A 149 -10.12 9.45 6.95
CA LEU A 149 -9.41 9.52 8.22
C LEU A 149 -7.90 9.64 8.02
N VAL A 150 -7.34 8.89 7.07
CA VAL A 150 -5.91 9.02 6.70
C VAL A 150 -5.62 10.44 6.23
N LYS A 151 -6.43 11.00 5.31
CA LYS A 151 -6.26 12.39 4.85
C LYS A 151 -6.43 13.42 5.96
N PHE A 152 -7.35 13.17 6.90
CA PHE A 152 -7.55 14.04 8.05
C PHE A 152 -6.32 14.02 8.99
N ASN A 153 -5.77 12.84 9.25
CA ASN A 153 -4.56 12.69 10.07
C ASN A 153 -3.34 13.30 9.40
N GLU A 154 -3.21 13.15 8.08
CA GLU A 154 -2.15 13.80 7.29
C GLU A 154 -2.28 15.34 7.37
N ALA A 155 -3.49 15.88 7.19
CA ALA A 155 -3.73 17.31 7.33
C ALA A 155 -3.46 17.81 8.75
N LEU A 156 -3.75 17.01 9.79
CA LEU A 156 -3.41 17.33 11.18
C LEU A 156 -1.90 17.35 11.40
N ALA A 157 -1.15 16.40 10.83
CA ALA A 157 0.31 16.37 10.90
C ALA A 157 0.92 17.59 10.21
N GLN A 158 0.45 17.94 9.01
CA GLN A 158 0.86 19.15 8.31
C GLN A 158 0.52 20.41 9.11
N ASN A 159 -0.67 20.49 9.71
CA ASN A 159 -1.04 21.63 10.54
C ASN A 159 -0.16 21.76 11.79
N LYS A 160 0.29 20.64 12.36
CA LYS A 160 1.24 20.63 13.47
C LYS A 160 2.60 21.21 13.03
N LEU A 161 3.14 20.75 11.90
CA LEU A 161 4.40 21.27 11.35
C LEU A 161 4.31 22.78 11.07
N LEU A 162 3.22 23.24 10.43
CA LEU A 162 3.01 24.67 10.17
C LEU A 162 2.93 25.50 11.46
N ARG A 163 2.33 24.96 12.54
CA ARG A 163 2.31 25.65 13.83
C ARG A 163 3.70 25.76 14.43
N GLU A 164 4.47 24.69 14.38
CA GLU A 164 5.86 24.70 14.87
C GLU A 164 6.72 25.68 14.07
N GLU A 165 6.55 25.76 12.75
CA GLU A 165 7.22 26.73 11.90
C GLU A 165 6.81 28.18 12.22
N ILE A 166 5.51 28.45 12.42
CA ILE A 166 5.03 29.76 12.87
C ILE A 166 5.66 30.14 14.22
N ASP A 167 5.77 29.21 15.16
CA ASP A 167 6.38 29.47 16.46
C ASP A 167 7.90 29.68 16.37
N ASN A 168 8.59 28.99 15.45
CA ASN A 168 10.00 29.26 15.12
C ASN A 168 10.18 30.68 14.59
N LEU A 169 9.42 31.04 13.55
CA LEU A 169 9.48 32.38 12.94
C LEU A 169 9.13 33.48 13.95
N ARG A 170 8.19 33.23 14.88
CA ARG A 170 7.88 34.16 15.97
C ARG A 170 9.05 34.33 16.93
N ARG A 171 9.72 33.24 17.33
CA ARG A 171 10.92 33.30 18.18
C ARG A 171 12.04 34.07 17.50
N GLU A 172 12.31 33.77 16.25
CA GLU A 172 13.29 34.51 15.45
C GLU A 172 12.96 35.99 15.37
N ARG A 173 11.69 36.34 15.08
CA ARG A 173 11.25 37.75 15.04
C ARG A 173 11.49 38.47 16.37
N VAL A 174 11.27 37.82 17.51
CA VAL A 174 11.54 38.42 18.82
C VAL A 174 13.04 38.69 19.01
N VAL A 175 13.90 37.77 18.56
CA VAL A 175 15.36 37.96 18.59
C VAL A 175 15.78 39.11 17.68
N PHE A 176 15.25 39.16 16.45
CA PHE A 176 15.53 40.24 15.50
C PHE A 176 15.08 41.60 16.04
N ASP A 177 13.87 41.71 16.60
CA ASP A 177 13.37 42.96 17.21
C ASP A 177 14.27 43.40 18.37
N ALA A 178 14.79 42.47 19.18
CA ALA A 178 15.70 42.77 20.26
C ALA A 178 17.05 43.31 19.76
N ILE A 179 17.62 42.69 18.72
CA ILE A 179 18.85 43.14 18.07
C ILE A 179 18.64 44.52 17.43
N TYR A 180 17.54 44.72 16.71
CA TYR A 180 17.21 45.99 16.07
C TYR A 180 17.11 47.13 17.09
N ARG A 181 16.39 46.92 18.20
CA ARG A 181 16.32 47.91 19.30
C ARG A 181 17.67 48.18 19.95
N LYS A 182 18.59 47.20 19.97
CA LYS A 182 19.94 47.39 20.50
C LYS A 182 20.76 48.25 19.54
N LEU A 183 20.73 47.93 18.25
CA LEU A 183 21.39 48.71 17.20
C LEU A 183 20.87 50.15 17.13
N GLU A 184 19.56 50.35 17.25
CA GLU A 184 18.95 51.68 17.27
C GLU A 184 19.42 52.52 18.47
N ARG A 185 19.53 51.89 19.65
CA ARG A 185 20.11 52.52 20.85
C ARG A 185 21.58 52.87 20.65
N GLU A 186 22.40 51.92 20.18
CA GLU A 186 23.83 52.13 19.92
C GLU A 186 24.05 53.23 18.87
N HIS A 187 23.23 53.27 17.83
CA HIS A 187 23.24 54.34 16.82
C HIS A 187 22.89 55.70 17.44
N GLY A 188 21.85 55.76 18.28
CA GLY A 188 21.47 56.96 19.01
C GLY A 188 22.58 57.46 19.97
N ASP A 189 23.25 56.54 20.66
CA ASP A 189 24.37 56.84 21.55
C ASP A 189 25.58 57.38 20.77
N LYS A 190 25.96 56.74 19.65
CA LYS A 190 27.02 57.22 18.76
C LYS A 190 26.72 58.60 18.20
N LYS A 191 25.46 58.87 17.81
CA LYS A 191 25.04 60.20 17.35
C LYS A 191 25.19 61.26 18.44
N ARG A 192 24.85 60.94 19.70
CA ARG A 192 25.07 61.82 20.85
C ARG A 192 26.56 62.06 21.12
N GLN A 193 27.39 61.02 21.09
CA GLN A 193 28.84 61.14 21.25
C GLN A 193 29.48 62.00 20.16
N MET A 194 29.01 61.84 18.91
CA MET A 194 29.44 62.67 17.79
C MET A 194 29.05 64.14 17.99
N ALA A 195 27.80 64.42 18.38
CA ALA A 195 27.35 65.78 18.69
C ALA A 195 28.18 66.40 19.84
N GLN A 196 28.45 65.64 20.90
CA GLN A 196 29.28 66.09 22.02
C GLN A 196 30.72 66.38 21.58
N THR A 197 31.31 65.54 20.73
CA THR A 197 32.66 65.78 20.18
C THR A 197 32.70 67.05 19.34
N ILE A 198 31.66 67.33 18.55
CA ILE A 198 31.54 68.56 17.76
C ILE A 198 31.43 69.78 18.67
N GLU A 199 30.61 69.72 19.73
CA GLU A 199 30.46 70.81 20.70
C GLU A 199 31.78 71.10 21.43
N LEU A 200 32.48 70.07 21.91
CA LEU A 200 33.80 70.19 22.52
C LEU A 200 34.83 70.76 21.54
N SER A 201 34.76 70.36 20.27
CA SER A 201 35.65 70.90 19.22
C SER A 201 35.37 72.38 18.98
N ASN A 202 34.10 72.78 18.88
CA ASN A 202 33.72 74.19 18.73
C ASN A 202 34.18 75.02 19.93
N GLN A 203 34.01 74.51 21.16
CA GLN A 203 34.50 75.19 22.35
C GLN A 203 36.03 75.35 22.34
N ALA A 204 36.77 74.33 21.88
CA ALA A 204 38.22 74.42 21.75
C ALA A 204 38.62 75.44 20.66
N TYR A 205 37.88 75.54 19.56
CA TYR A 205 38.08 76.57 18.54
C TYR A 205 37.83 77.97 19.09
N GLU A 206 36.74 78.20 19.82
CA GLU A 206 36.44 79.48 20.46
C GLU A 206 37.54 79.90 21.46
N GLN A 207 38.02 78.97 22.29
CA GLN A 207 39.12 79.22 23.23
C GLN A 207 40.41 79.59 22.48
N ARG A 208 40.75 78.85 21.42
CA ARG A 208 41.93 79.13 20.60
C ARG A 208 41.82 80.51 19.94
N ASP A 209 40.67 80.83 19.35
CA ASP A 209 40.47 82.08 18.63
C ASP A 209 40.48 83.27 19.60
N SER A 210 39.93 83.12 20.81
CA SER A 210 40.05 84.11 21.89
C SER A 210 41.52 84.34 22.29
N ALA A 211 42.29 83.27 22.49
CA ALA A 211 43.71 83.39 22.84
C ALA A 211 44.55 84.01 21.70
N GLN A 212 44.22 83.72 20.44
CA GLN A 212 44.86 84.35 19.28
C GLN A 212 44.56 85.85 19.19
N LEU A 213 43.33 86.25 19.51
CA LEU A 213 42.95 87.66 19.52
C LEU A 213 43.66 88.43 20.64
N GLU A 214 43.77 87.83 21.83
CA GLU A 214 44.54 88.39 22.94
C GLU A 214 46.03 88.51 22.60
N LEU A 215 46.63 87.45 22.02
CA LEU A 215 48.03 87.47 21.57
C LEU A 215 48.27 88.58 20.55
N ARG A 216 47.34 88.77 19.60
CA ARG A 216 47.43 89.84 18.61
C ARG A 216 47.35 91.23 19.25
N SER A 217 46.45 91.41 20.22
CA SER A 217 46.36 92.66 21.00
C SER A 217 47.68 92.97 21.70
N LEU A 218 48.25 91.99 22.40
CA LEU A 218 49.54 92.14 23.09
C LEU A 218 50.70 92.41 22.12
N GLN A 219 50.68 91.80 20.93
CA GLN A 219 51.67 92.07 19.88
C GLN A 219 51.56 93.50 19.36
N ASP A 220 50.35 94.01 19.14
CA ASP A 220 50.10 95.39 18.70
C ASP A 220 50.49 96.40 19.79
N GLU A 221 50.19 96.13 21.06
CA GLU A 221 50.62 96.92 22.21
C GLU A 221 52.16 96.96 22.30
N ASN A 222 52.82 95.81 22.31
CA ASN A 222 54.29 95.73 22.37
C ASN A 222 54.95 96.43 21.17
N ARG A 223 54.37 96.30 19.97
CA ARG A 223 54.84 97.05 18.79
C ARG A 223 54.71 98.56 19.00
N SER A 224 53.59 99.02 19.56
CA SER A 224 53.39 100.44 19.84
C SER A 224 54.38 100.97 20.88
N GLU A 225 54.67 100.19 21.93
CA GLU A 225 55.68 100.51 22.94
C GLU A 225 57.08 100.57 22.33
N LEU A 226 57.46 99.58 21.50
CA LEU A 226 58.73 99.58 20.78
C LEU A 226 58.86 100.80 19.84
N ASP A 227 57.79 101.18 19.16
CA ASP A 227 57.78 102.37 18.31
C ASP A 227 57.93 103.66 19.15
N VAL A 228 57.30 103.74 20.33
CA VAL A 228 57.49 104.85 21.28
C VAL A 228 58.92 104.88 21.81
N HIS A 229 59.48 103.75 22.23
CA HIS A 229 60.87 103.63 22.65
C HIS A 229 61.85 104.02 21.55
N ARG A 230 61.59 103.60 20.31
CA ARG A 230 62.40 103.96 19.14
C ARG A 230 62.35 105.47 18.88
N ARG A 231 61.17 106.10 18.95
CA ARG A 231 61.03 107.56 18.84
C ARG A 231 61.82 108.27 19.94
N ALA A 232 61.69 107.83 21.19
CA ALA A 232 62.44 108.40 22.31
C ALA A 232 63.96 108.28 22.14
N LEU A 233 64.46 107.14 21.62
CA LEU A 233 65.89 106.97 21.29
C LEU A 233 66.34 107.86 20.14
N SER A 234 65.50 108.04 19.10
CA SER A 234 65.76 108.96 18.01
C SER A 234 65.86 110.41 18.51
N GLU A 235 64.93 110.86 19.35
CA GLU A 235 64.98 112.20 19.96
C GLU A 235 66.22 112.38 20.85
N LEU A 236 66.62 111.33 21.60
CA LEU A 236 67.84 111.37 22.42
C LEU A 236 69.11 111.44 21.56
N MET A 237 69.14 110.70 20.44
CA MET A 237 70.23 110.76 19.46
C MET A 237 70.33 112.14 18.79
N GLU A 238 69.20 112.75 18.41
CA GLU A 238 69.15 114.10 17.86
C GLU A 238 69.71 115.13 18.86
N LYS A 239 69.28 115.09 20.12
CA LYS A 239 69.85 115.95 21.18
C LYS A 239 71.35 115.73 21.40
N LEU A 240 71.84 114.50 21.28
CA LEU A 240 73.27 114.19 21.35
C LEU A 240 74.03 114.74 20.14
N GLU A 241 73.45 114.65 18.95
CA GLU A 241 74.01 115.19 17.71
C GLU A 241 74.03 116.72 17.73
N ASP A 242 72.99 117.38 18.25
CA ASP A 242 72.98 118.82 18.52
C ASP A 242 74.07 119.22 19.53
N SER A 243 74.29 118.43 20.58
CA SER A 243 75.38 118.67 21.54
C SER A 243 76.78 118.50 20.92
N LYS A 244 76.92 117.60 19.94
CA LYS A 244 78.16 117.41 19.17
C LYS A 244 78.34 118.47 18.09
N GLY A 245 77.25 118.94 17.48
CA GLY A 245 77.22 120.01 16.49
C GLY A 245 77.65 121.36 17.07
N PHE A 246 77.46 121.59 18.37
CA PHE A 246 77.96 122.79 19.06
C PHE A 246 79.47 122.76 19.35
N ASN A 247 80.14 121.60 19.26
CA ASN A 247 81.57 121.41 19.57
C ASN A 247 82.45 121.05 18.35
N ALA A 248 81.90 121.11 17.12
CA ALA A 248 82.61 120.75 15.89
C ALA A 248 82.63 121.91 14.88
N GLY A 249 83.06 123.09 15.32
CA GLY A 249 83.40 124.23 14.46
C GLY A 249 84.89 124.50 14.45
N GLY A 250 85.67 123.76 13.66
CA GLY A 250 87.11 124.02 13.51
C GLY A 250 87.90 122.98 12.72
N GLU A 251 88.31 123.36 11.51
CA GLU A 251 89.50 122.91 10.76
C GLU A 251 89.49 121.58 9.96
N ASN A 252 89.02 121.73 8.71
CA ASN A 252 89.78 121.68 7.44
C ASN A 252 90.97 120.71 7.22
N THR A 253 90.95 120.18 5.98
CA THR A 253 92.06 119.76 5.08
C THR A 253 92.55 118.32 5.13
N GLY A 254 92.46 117.66 3.96
CA GLY A 254 92.71 116.24 3.79
C GLY A 254 94.16 115.84 3.51
N TYR A 255 94.40 114.53 3.58
CA TYR A 255 95.18 113.71 2.65
C TYR A 255 95.13 112.24 3.13
N ARG A 256 94.89 111.30 2.19
CA ARG A 256 95.40 109.92 2.13
C ARG A 256 95.32 109.03 3.39
N ARG A 257 94.70 107.85 3.26
CA ARG A 257 95.41 106.57 3.04
C ARG A 257 94.48 105.36 3.26
N HIS A 258 94.30 104.64 2.15
CA HIS A 258 94.02 103.20 2.09
C HIS A 258 95.07 102.44 2.92
N VAL A 259 94.68 101.55 3.83
CA VAL A 259 95.38 100.27 4.11
C VAL A 259 94.71 99.53 5.28
N SER A 260 94.31 98.31 4.94
CA SER A 260 94.18 97.11 5.75
C SER A 260 95.20 97.02 6.89
N SER A 261 94.82 96.49 8.05
CA SER A 261 95.60 95.44 8.72
C SER A 261 95.01 95.14 10.08
N ALA A 262 94.53 93.90 10.21
CA ALA A 262 94.90 92.98 11.27
C ALA A 262 95.77 93.56 12.40
N GLY A 263 95.20 93.57 13.60
CA GLY A 263 95.93 93.59 14.85
C GLY A 263 96.47 92.19 15.12
N ALA A 264 97.78 92.04 14.99
CA ALA A 264 98.56 90.95 15.51
C ALA A 264 99.30 91.43 16.77
N ALA A 265 99.32 90.61 17.82
CA ALA A 265 100.40 90.54 18.80
C ALA A 265 100.40 89.10 19.33
N ARG A 266 101.29 88.20 18.86
CA ARG A 266 102.75 88.09 19.00
C ARG A 266 103.20 87.59 20.37
N GLY A 267 104.04 86.56 20.29
CA GLY A 267 104.89 85.99 21.34
C GLY A 267 104.79 84.46 21.28
N GLU A 268 105.79 83.66 20.93
CA GLU A 268 107.22 83.92 20.84
C GLU A 268 107.92 82.79 20.06
N SER A 269 109.06 83.15 19.51
CA SER A 269 109.98 82.50 18.59
C SER A 269 110.72 81.26 19.11
N GLY A 270 111.02 80.30 18.23
CA GLY A 270 112.02 79.27 18.51
C GLY A 270 112.25 78.21 17.43
N HIS A 271 113.31 78.39 16.65
CA HIS A 271 114.09 77.38 15.93
C HIS A 271 113.59 76.79 14.60
N VAL A 272 114.26 77.26 13.53
CA VAL A 272 114.40 76.63 12.22
C VAL A 272 115.37 75.45 12.36
N TYR A 273 114.94 74.27 11.92
CA TYR A 273 115.82 73.21 11.40
C TYR A 273 115.23 72.78 10.05
N ALA A 274 115.87 73.24 8.98
CA ALA A 274 115.68 72.70 7.64
C ALA A 274 116.30 71.30 7.60
N GLY A 275 115.44 70.29 7.64
CA GLY A 275 115.79 68.90 7.40
C GLY A 275 114.83 68.36 6.35
N ASN A 276 115.39 67.80 5.28
CA ASN A 276 114.69 67.17 4.15
C ASN A 276 113.41 66.44 4.57
N MET A 277 112.26 66.90 4.08
CA MET A 277 110.99 66.18 4.10
C MET A 277 110.41 66.26 2.69
N SER A 278 109.92 65.14 2.18
CA SER A 278 109.41 65.02 0.81
C SER A 278 108.17 65.91 0.63
N VAL A 279 107.93 66.39 -0.60
CA VAL A 279 106.70 67.09 -1.01
C VAL A 279 105.42 66.30 -0.66
N GLU A 280 105.54 64.98 -0.46
CA GLU A 280 104.46 64.11 0.02
C GLU A 280 104.08 64.33 1.49
N GLU A 281 105.03 64.67 2.38
CA GLU A 281 104.76 64.76 3.82
C GLU A 281 104.15 66.12 4.23
N GLU A 282 104.42 67.18 3.47
CA GLU A 282 103.77 68.50 3.63
C GLU A 282 102.31 68.49 3.13
N ALA A 283 102.03 67.76 2.05
CA ALA A 283 100.69 67.56 1.53
C ALA A 283 99.81 66.73 2.49
N ASP A 284 100.39 65.74 3.16
CA ASP A 284 99.68 64.90 4.14
C ASP A 284 99.38 65.62 5.46
N MET A 285 100.28 66.48 5.93
CA MET A 285 100.00 67.36 7.07
C MET A 285 98.88 68.36 6.76
N LYS A 286 98.88 68.95 5.56
CA LYS A 286 97.81 69.86 5.11
C LYS A 286 96.47 69.12 4.94
N ARG A 287 96.47 67.90 4.39
CA ARG A 287 95.28 67.02 4.35
C ARG A 287 94.79 66.65 5.74
N LYS A 288 95.67 66.36 6.70
CA LYS A 288 95.28 66.05 8.09
C LYS A 288 94.64 67.25 8.78
N VAL A 289 95.20 68.45 8.64
CA VAL A 289 94.60 69.68 9.20
C VAL A 289 93.27 70.00 8.53
N GLN A 290 93.18 69.89 7.19
CA GLN A 290 91.96 70.15 6.44
C GLN A 290 90.85 69.13 6.77
N LYS A 291 91.22 67.86 7.00
CA LYS A 291 90.35 66.78 7.48
C LYS A 291 89.94 66.98 8.94
N GLY A 292 90.79 67.57 9.78
CA GLY A 292 90.47 67.98 11.15
C GLY A 292 89.46 69.14 11.19
N THR A 293 89.65 70.19 10.38
CA THR A 293 88.68 71.29 10.25
C THR A 293 87.37 70.84 9.61
N TRP A 294 87.39 69.91 8.66
CA TRP A 294 86.18 69.29 8.10
C TRP A 294 85.48 68.40 9.13
N GLY A 295 86.22 67.69 9.97
CA GLY A 295 85.69 66.93 11.10
C GLY A 295 84.96 67.81 12.10
N VAL A 296 85.58 68.92 12.52
CA VAL A 296 84.98 69.90 13.44
C VAL A 296 83.78 70.62 12.82
N ALA A 297 83.83 70.96 11.52
CA ALA A 297 82.68 71.56 10.84
C ALA A 297 81.52 70.56 10.66
N LYS A 298 81.83 69.30 10.33
CA LYS A 298 80.84 68.22 10.26
C LYS A 298 80.22 67.93 11.62
N GLU A 299 81.02 67.95 12.69
CA GLU A 299 80.54 67.78 14.06
C GLU A 299 79.71 68.97 14.52
N LYS A 300 80.10 70.22 14.20
CA LYS A 300 79.26 71.40 14.45
C LYS A 300 77.96 71.39 13.67
N VAL A 301 77.95 71.00 12.39
CA VAL A 301 76.72 70.85 11.60
C VAL A 301 75.86 69.70 12.14
N HIS A 302 76.46 68.59 12.57
CA HIS A 302 75.73 67.49 13.16
C HIS A 302 75.11 67.87 14.51
N VAL A 303 75.83 68.64 15.33
CA VAL A 303 75.32 69.22 16.57
C VAL A 303 74.24 70.27 16.28
N GLN A 304 74.37 71.08 15.24
CA GLN A 304 73.34 72.04 14.83
C GLN A 304 72.06 71.31 14.39
N VAL A 305 72.19 70.26 13.56
CA VAL A 305 71.07 69.43 13.11
C VAL A 305 70.45 68.64 14.26
N SER A 306 71.26 68.17 15.22
CA SER A 306 70.71 67.51 16.40
C SER A 306 69.99 68.49 17.32
N ILE A 307 70.47 69.73 17.47
CA ILE A 307 69.78 70.81 18.19
C ILE A 307 68.47 71.18 17.49
N GLU A 308 68.46 71.40 16.18
CA GLU A 308 67.22 71.68 15.42
C GLU A 308 66.23 70.52 15.50
N ARG A 309 66.72 69.27 15.51
CA ARG A 309 65.87 68.09 15.68
C ARG A 309 65.29 68.00 17.09
N VAL A 310 66.07 68.33 18.11
CA VAL A 310 65.59 68.42 19.50
C VAL A 310 64.59 69.58 19.64
N GLN A 311 64.83 70.73 19.03
CA GLN A 311 63.91 71.87 19.02
C GLN A 311 62.60 71.52 18.30
N ASN A 312 62.66 70.82 17.15
CA ASN A 312 61.45 70.35 16.48
C ASN A 312 60.67 69.34 17.32
N PHE A 313 61.38 68.45 18.03
CA PHE A 313 60.72 67.54 18.97
C PHE A 313 60.14 68.32 20.16
N GLU A 314 60.85 69.28 20.74
CA GLU A 314 60.34 70.15 21.81
C GLU A 314 59.12 70.96 21.36
N GLU A 315 59.11 71.51 20.14
CA GLU A 315 57.95 72.20 19.58
C GLU A 315 56.77 71.25 19.35
N ALA A 316 57.02 70.05 18.82
CA ALA A 316 55.98 69.03 18.66
C ALA A 316 55.45 68.56 20.03
N PHE A 317 56.32 68.38 21.02
CA PHE A 317 55.96 68.05 22.39
C PHE A 317 55.21 69.17 23.09
N MET A 318 55.57 70.43 22.88
CA MET A 318 54.83 71.59 23.38
C MET A 318 53.44 71.66 22.74
N LYS A 319 53.32 71.38 21.44
CA LYS A 319 52.00 71.28 20.76
C LYS A 319 51.16 70.14 21.31
N ILE A 320 51.76 68.96 21.56
CA ILE A 320 51.05 67.82 22.16
C ILE A 320 50.68 68.09 23.62
N LYS A 321 51.58 68.70 24.41
CA LYS A 321 51.32 69.11 25.80
C LYS A 321 50.21 70.16 25.87
N ALA A 322 50.21 71.13 24.98
CA ALA A 322 49.15 72.12 24.84
C ALA A 322 47.81 71.49 24.42
N ALA A 323 47.83 70.48 23.56
CA ALA A 323 46.63 69.78 23.10
C ALA A 323 46.07 68.78 24.13
N THR A 324 46.91 68.19 24.98
CA THR A 324 46.52 67.11 25.92
C THR A 324 46.38 67.57 27.38
N ARG A 325 46.95 68.72 27.77
CA ARG A 325 46.97 69.27 29.15
C ARG A 325 47.52 68.32 30.23
N ILE A 326 48.32 67.33 29.86
CA ILE A 326 48.98 66.42 30.80
C ILE A 326 50.40 66.96 31.04
N ASP A 327 50.69 67.37 32.27
CA ASP A 327 51.98 67.96 32.65
C ASP A 327 53.08 66.94 32.95
N ASP A 328 52.71 65.68 33.14
CA ASP A 328 53.61 64.55 33.42
C ASP A 328 53.99 63.80 32.13
N LEU A 329 55.27 63.87 31.77
CA LEU A 329 55.83 63.31 30.55
C LEU A 329 55.63 61.80 30.47
N GLU A 330 55.76 61.10 31.59
CA GLU A 330 55.60 59.64 31.65
C GLU A 330 54.16 59.22 31.36
N GLN A 331 53.18 59.98 31.85
CA GLN A 331 51.77 59.73 31.60
C GLN A 331 51.36 60.01 30.14
N LEU A 332 51.95 61.04 29.53
CA LEU A 332 51.71 61.35 28.11
C LEU A 332 52.27 60.25 27.20
N VAL A 333 53.51 59.81 27.44
CA VAL A 333 54.12 58.71 26.67
C VAL A 333 53.32 57.42 26.86
N THR A 334 52.91 57.10 28.10
CA THR A 334 52.08 55.93 28.37
C THR A 334 50.72 56.02 27.69
N SER A 335 50.10 57.20 27.66
CA SER A 335 48.83 57.41 26.94
C SER A 335 49.01 57.36 25.42
N PHE A 336 50.15 57.81 24.89
CA PHE A 336 50.44 57.75 23.47
C PHE A 336 50.66 56.31 23.02
N ILE A 337 51.48 55.55 23.76
CA ILE A 337 51.69 54.12 23.51
C ILE A 337 50.35 53.37 23.56
N LYS A 338 49.49 53.63 24.56
CA LYS A 338 48.16 53.00 24.62
C LYS A 338 47.27 53.36 23.42
N LYS A 339 47.32 54.61 22.95
CA LYS A 339 46.56 55.03 21.76
C LYS A 339 47.15 54.46 20.48
N GLU A 340 48.47 54.34 20.41
CA GLU A 340 49.19 53.71 19.30
C GLU A 340 48.87 52.22 19.22
N ASP A 341 48.86 51.51 20.36
CA ASP A 341 48.44 50.11 20.47
C ASP A 341 46.97 49.93 20.07
N GLN A 342 46.08 50.83 20.50
CA GLN A 342 44.67 50.83 20.08
C GLN A 342 44.53 51.11 18.59
N ASN A 343 45.31 52.03 18.04
CA ASN A 343 45.30 52.34 16.61
C ASN A 343 45.85 51.18 15.78
N PHE A 344 46.92 50.52 16.24
CA PHE A 344 47.46 49.31 15.64
C PHE A 344 46.45 48.16 15.67
N SER A 345 45.74 47.99 16.79
CA SER A 345 44.68 47.00 16.91
C SER A 345 43.49 47.28 15.97
N LEU A 346 43.09 48.55 15.86
CA LEU A 346 42.04 48.97 14.92
C LEU A 346 42.48 48.80 13.47
N PHE A 347 43.74 49.08 13.15
CA PHE A 347 44.29 48.87 11.82
C PHE A 347 44.30 47.39 11.44
N ASN A 348 44.68 46.51 12.37
CA ASN A 348 44.58 45.07 12.16
C ASN A 348 43.13 44.61 11.98
N TYR A 349 42.20 45.14 12.77
CA TYR A 349 40.78 44.84 12.62
C TYR A 349 40.21 45.32 11.29
N VAL A 350 40.58 46.52 10.83
CA VAL A 350 40.18 47.05 9.51
C VAL A 350 40.76 46.20 8.39
N ASN A 351 42.00 45.74 8.50
CA ASN A 351 42.59 44.83 7.52
C ASN A 351 41.90 43.46 7.52
N GLU A 352 41.53 42.93 8.69
CA GLU A 352 40.82 41.67 8.80
C GLU A 352 39.39 41.76 8.24
N GLN A 353 38.67 42.85 8.53
CA GLN A 353 37.39 43.14 7.92
C GLN A 353 37.50 43.35 6.41
N SER A 354 38.55 44.01 5.91
CA SER A 354 38.79 44.15 4.47
C SER A 354 39.03 42.80 3.81
N ASN A 355 39.82 41.91 4.43
CA ASN A 355 40.02 40.55 3.94
C ASN A 355 38.73 39.71 3.99
N GLU A 356 37.87 39.92 4.99
CA GLU A 356 36.58 39.24 5.10
C GLU A 356 35.59 39.74 4.03
N ILE A 357 35.60 41.04 3.73
CA ILE A 357 34.85 41.62 2.61
C ILE A 357 35.32 41.01 1.29
N GLU A 358 36.63 40.94 1.02
CA GLU A 358 37.15 40.32 -0.20
C GLU A 358 36.72 38.85 -0.35
N LYS A 359 36.77 38.06 0.74
CA LYS A 359 36.29 36.67 0.74
C LYS A 359 34.80 36.57 0.47
N LEU A 360 33.99 37.43 1.10
CA LEU A 360 32.55 37.46 0.89
C LEU A 360 32.20 37.89 -0.53
N GLU A 361 32.93 38.85 -1.11
CA GLU A 361 32.79 39.24 -2.51
C GLU A 361 33.15 38.09 -3.45
N GLU A 362 34.24 37.36 -3.18
CA GLU A 362 34.61 36.16 -3.94
C GLU A 362 33.51 35.09 -3.87
N TRP A 363 32.95 34.83 -2.68
CA TRP A 363 31.83 33.91 -2.51
C TRP A 363 30.57 34.35 -3.26
N ILE A 364 30.24 35.65 -3.22
CA ILE A 364 29.13 36.21 -4.00
C ILE A 364 29.38 36.02 -5.50
N THR A 365 30.61 36.23 -5.99
CA THR A 365 30.93 36.00 -7.40
C THR A 365 30.85 34.52 -7.79
N ALA A 366 31.31 33.62 -6.93
CA ALA A 366 31.22 32.18 -7.14
C ALA A 366 29.75 31.71 -7.17
N LEU A 367 28.92 32.17 -6.23
CA LEU A 367 27.49 31.86 -6.19
C LEU A 367 26.74 32.45 -7.39
N ARG A 368 27.09 33.66 -7.84
CA ARG A 368 26.50 34.25 -9.05
C ARG A 368 26.91 33.51 -10.32
N GLU A 369 28.14 32.98 -10.37
CA GLU A 369 28.60 32.15 -11.49
C GLU A 369 27.91 30.78 -11.47
N GLU A 370 27.70 30.20 -10.29
CA GLU A 370 26.90 28.99 -10.11
C GLU A 370 25.44 29.21 -10.51
N GLU A 371 24.83 30.32 -10.08
CA GLU A 371 23.50 30.74 -10.51
C GLU A 371 23.47 30.88 -12.03
N ARG A 372 24.46 31.54 -12.64
CA ARG A 372 24.57 31.66 -14.11
C ARG A 372 24.68 30.31 -14.81
N ARG A 373 25.36 29.31 -14.23
CA ARG A 373 25.43 27.95 -14.77
C ARG A 373 24.08 27.25 -14.73
N TYR A 374 23.30 27.46 -13.68
CA TYR A 374 21.95 26.89 -13.55
C TYR A 374 20.89 27.68 -14.34
N THR A 375 20.97 29.02 -14.41
CA THR A 375 20.02 29.85 -15.17
C THR A 375 20.34 29.89 -16.67
N GLY A 376 21.60 29.71 -17.05
CA GLY A 376 22.01 29.43 -18.43
C GLY A 376 21.46 28.10 -18.96
N SER A 377 20.96 27.23 -18.06
CA SER A 377 20.21 26.01 -18.40
C SER A 377 18.68 26.23 -18.49
N GLY A 378 18.19 27.45 -18.24
CA GLY A 378 16.76 27.73 -18.06
C GLY A 378 16.07 28.55 -19.16
N ASP A 379 16.79 29.35 -19.95
CA ASP A 379 16.14 30.28 -20.88
C ASP A 379 16.67 30.16 -22.32
N GLY A 380 16.04 29.24 -23.05
CA GLY A 380 16.11 29.23 -24.50
C GLY A 380 15.31 30.40 -25.08
N LYS A 381 15.95 31.55 -25.25
CA LYS A 381 15.64 32.52 -26.33
C LYS A 381 16.67 33.66 -26.40
N ASN A 382 17.52 33.54 -27.42
CA ASN A 382 18.26 34.59 -28.16
C ASN A 382 19.80 34.57 -28.04
N GLY A 383 20.46 34.46 -29.20
CA GLY A 383 21.88 34.77 -29.46
C GLY A 383 22.80 33.58 -29.27
N ASP A 384 23.07 32.75 -30.29
CA ASP A 384 24.13 32.99 -31.29
C ASP A 384 25.41 33.58 -30.68
N THR A 385 26.26 32.75 -30.08
CA THR A 385 27.72 32.68 -30.32
C THR A 385 28.41 31.67 -29.40
N GLY A 386 28.96 30.61 -30.00
CA GLY A 386 30.19 29.91 -29.58
C GLY A 386 30.22 29.15 -28.24
N GLY A 387 30.06 27.82 -28.29
CA GLY A 387 30.47 26.89 -27.22
C GLY A 387 29.60 25.63 -27.10
N ASP A 388 29.64 24.74 -28.09
CA ASP A 388 28.66 23.65 -28.32
C ASP A 388 28.89 22.36 -27.48
N ASP A 389 30.02 22.18 -26.79
CA ASP A 389 30.37 20.83 -26.32
C ASP A 389 29.81 20.45 -24.93
N GLY A 390 29.52 21.41 -24.06
CA GLY A 390 29.04 21.13 -22.68
C GLY A 390 27.51 21.02 -22.55
N ALA A 391 26.78 21.87 -23.27
CA ALA A 391 25.32 21.91 -23.21
C ALA A 391 24.68 20.69 -23.91
N GLY A 392 25.32 20.16 -24.95
CA GLY A 392 24.88 18.94 -25.64
C GLY A 392 24.97 17.70 -24.75
N GLN A 393 26.06 17.55 -23.99
CA GLN A 393 26.28 16.41 -23.10
C GLN A 393 25.30 16.39 -21.93
N HIS A 394 25.05 17.55 -21.30
CA HIS A 394 24.05 17.63 -20.23
C HIS A 394 22.63 17.37 -20.74
N LYS A 395 22.29 17.86 -21.95
CA LYS A 395 20.99 17.60 -22.57
C LYS A 395 20.82 16.13 -22.98
N GLN A 396 21.90 15.48 -23.40
CA GLN A 396 21.92 14.03 -23.67
C GLN A 396 21.77 13.22 -22.38
N LEU A 397 22.49 13.57 -21.31
CA LEU A 397 22.39 12.90 -20.02
C LEU A 397 20.99 13.03 -19.40
N LEU A 398 20.38 14.22 -19.46
CA LEU A 398 18.99 14.41 -19.03
C LEU A 398 18.03 13.54 -19.84
N ARG A 399 18.17 13.50 -21.16
CA ARG A 399 17.32 12.68 -22.02
C ARG A 399 17.51 11.18 -21.76
N GLU A 400 18.73 10.75 -21.46
CA GLU A 400 19.05 9.37 -21.10
C GLU A 400 18.46 9.00 -19.74
N LEU A 401 18.55 9.89 -18.75
CA LEU A 401 17.92 9.71 -17.43
C LEU A 401 16.40 9.71 -17.52
N GLU A 402 15.81 10.59 -18.33
CA GLU A 402 14.37 10.60 -18.62
C GLU A 402 13.93 9.31 -19.30
N ALA A 403 14.69 8.81 -20.28
CA ALA A 403 14.40 7.55 -20.96
C ALA A 403 14.54 6.36 -20.00
N ARG A 404 15.55 6.37 -19.12
CA ARG A 404 15.76 5.33 -18.12
C ARG A 404 14.66 5.34 -17.08
N LEU A 405 14.23 6.52 -16.63
CA LEU A 405 13.10 6.70 -15.72
C LEU A 405 11.81 6.17 -16.34
N ALA A 406 11.51 6.55 -17.58
CA ALA A 406 10.33 6.07 -18.31
C ALA A 406 10.35 4.54 -18.50
N LEU A 407 11.52 3.95 -18.79
CA LEU A 407 11.67 2.49 -18.86
C LEU A 407 11.44 1.81 -17.51
N THR A 408 11.98 2.36 -16.43
CA THR A 408 11.78 1.82 -15.08
C THR A 408 10.34 1.96 -14.62
N GLU A 409 9.67 3.07 -14.93
CA GLU A 409 8.24 3.26 -14.65
C GLU A 409 7.39 2.26 -15.43
N GLN A 410 7.66 2.08 -16.74
CA GLN A 410 6.94 1.09 -17.53
C GLN A 410 7.17 -0.35 -17.01
N ALA A 411 8.37 -0.66 -16.52
CA ALA A 411 8.64 -1.95 -15.89
C ALA A 411 7.87 -2.10 -14.57
N ALA A 412 7.85 -1.06 -13.72
CA ALA A 412 7.10 -1.06 -12.47
C ALA A 412 5.59 -1.26 -12.70
N ASP A 413 5.00 -0.56 -13.67
CA ASP A 413 3.60 -0.72 -14.07
C ASP A 413 3.29 -2.15 -14.49
N LYS A 414 4.17 -2.78 -15.28
CA LYS A 414 4.02 -4.19 -15.69
C LYS A 414 4.05 -5.12 -14.49
N TYR A 415 4.97 -4.91 -13.54
CA TYR A 415 5.04 -5.71 -12.31
C TYR A 415 3.81 -5.51 -11.43
N GLU A 416 3.30 -4.28 -11.28
CA GLU A 416 2.08 -4.00 -10.54
C GLU A 416 0.87 -4.71 -11.16
N THR A 417 0.74 -4.65 -12.49
CA THR A 417 -0.33 -5.33 -13.22
C THR A 417 -0.27 -6.85 -13.00
N ARG A 418 0.93 -7.43 -13.08
CA ARG A 418 1.15 -8.88 -12.87
C ARG A 418 0.88 -9.30 -11.42
N CYS A 419 1.28 -8.49 -10.44
CA CYS A 419 0.95 -8.71 -9.03
C CYS A 419 -0.56 -8.66 -8.80
N ALA A 420 -1.27 -7.71 -9.41
CA ALA A 420 -2.73 -7.63 -9.31
C ALA A 420 -3.44 -8.84 -9.94
N GLU A 421 -2.94 -9.38 -11.04
CA GLU A 421 -3.44 -10.61 -11.65
C GLU A 421 -3.17 -11.83 -10.77
N ALA A 422 -1.96 -11.98 -10.25
CA ALA A 422 -1.61 -13.05 -9.30
C ALA A 422 -2.48 -12.97 -8.02
N GLN A 423 -2.75 -11.78 -7.51
CA GLN A 423 -3.63 -11.60 -6.35
C GLN A 423 -5.07 -12.04 -6.65
N LYS A 424 -5.55 -11.84 -7.88
CA LYS A 424 -6.88 -12.33 -8.30
C LYS A 424 -6.91 -13.87 -8.32
N THR A 425 -5.87 -14.52 -8.83
CA THR A 425 -5.80 -16.00 -8.86
C THR A 425 -5.70 -16.57 -7.45
N VAL A 426 -4.84 -16.01 -6.59
CA VAL A 426 -4.72 -16.39 -5.16
C VAL A 426 -6.07 -16.27 -4.44
N ASN A 427 -6.81 -15.17 -4.65
CA ASN A 427 -8.14 -14.99 -4.08
C ASN A 427 -9.20 -15.97 -4.62
N ALA A 428 -9.06 -16.44 -5.86
CA ALA A 428 -9.93 -17.47 -6.42
C ALA A 428 -9.62 -18.84 -5.79
N VAL A 429 -8.33 -19.18 -5.66
CA VAL A 429 -7.86 -20.41 -5.00
C VAL A 429 -8.29 -20.46 -3.54
N LYS A 430 -8.10 -19.39 -2.77
CA LYS A 430 -8.59 -19.25 -1.39
C LYS A 430 -10.08 -19.57 -1.24
N ARG A 431 -10.90 -19.06 -2.17
CA ARG A 431 -12.35 -19.35 -2.20
C ARG A 431 -12.64 -20.81 -2.57
N ALA A 432 -11.91 -21.38 -3.53
CA ALA A 432 -12.06 -22.78 -3.91
C ALA A 432 -11.71 -23.72 -2.75
N ILE A 433 -10.62 -23.44 -2.02
CA ILE A 433 -10.18 -24.22 -0.85
C ILE A 433 -11.22 -24.13 0.27
N GLN A 434 -11.71 -22.93 0.59
CA GLN A 434 -12.76 -22.77 1.61
C GLN A 434 -14.03 -23.57 1.24
N ASN A 435 -14.43 -23.54 -0.03
CA ASN A 435 -15.57 -24.33 -0.51
C ASN A 435 -15.31 -25.84 -0.40
N LEU A 436 -14.10 -26.29 -0.73
CA LEU A 436 -13.72 -27.69 -0.67
C LEU A 436 -13.72 -28.18 0.79
N PHE A 437 -13.07 -27.44 1.70
CA PHE A 437 -13.05 -27.70 3.14
C PHE A 437 -14.46 -27.88 3.74
N THR A 438 -15.39 -27.01 3.33
CA THR A 438 -16.77 -27.07 3.79
C THR A 438 -17.51 -28.28 3.22
N LYS A 439 -17.28 -28.63 1.95
CA LYS A 439 -17.94 -29.75 1.28
C LYS A 439 -17.43 -31.12 1.73
N THR A 440 -16.15 -31.25 2.01
CA THR A 440 -15.54 -32.49 2.53
C THR A 440 -15.88 -32.73 4.00
N GLY A 441 -16.53 -31.77 4.67
CA GLY A 441 -16.91 -31.90 6.08
C GLY A 441 -15.71 -31.91 7.01
N CYS A 442 -14.63 -31.20 6.66
CA CYS A 442 -13.47 -31.05 7.53
C CYS A 442 -13.86 -30.33 8.84
N ASN A 443 -13.26 -30.72 9.96
CA ASN A 443 -13.63 -30.18 11.27
C ASN A 443 -13.14 -28.72 11.41
N ALA A 444 -14.06 -27.77 11.23
CA ALA A 444 -13.79 -26.35 11.37
C ALA A 444 -13.30 -25.98 12.78
N GLN A 445 -13.77 -26.66 13.83
CA GLN A 445 -13.40 -26.38 15.22
C GLN A 445 -11.93 -26.73 15.48
N ALA A 446 -11.48 -27.89 14.97
CA ALA A 446 -10.09 -28.33 15.08
C ALA A 446 -9.12 -27.43 14.30
N MET A 447 -9.57 -26.83 13.19
CA MET A 447 -8.76 -25.86 12.44
C MET A 447 -8.66 -24.51 13.15
N VAL A 448 -9.74 -24.02 13.74
CA VAL A 448 -9.72 -22.76 14.51
C VAL A 448 -8.84 -22.88 15.75
N GLU A 449 -8.85 -24.03 16.43
CA GLU A 449 -7.95 -24.28 17.58
C GLU A 449 -6.47 -24.35 17.18
N MET A 450 -6.15 -24.81 15.96
CA MET A 450 -4.78 -24.99 15.48
C MET A 450 -4.19 -23.75 14.81
N LEU A 451 -5.00 -22.97 14.10
CA LEU A 451 -4.55 -21.82 13.30
C LEU A 451 -5.10 -20.47 13.76
N GLY A 452 -5.96 -20.43 14.78
CA GLY A 452 -6.54 -19.20 15.34
C GLY A 452 -7.59 -18.51 14.47
N ASP A 453 -7.63 -18.83 13.17
CA ASP A 453 -8.54 -18.23 12.19
C ASP A 453 -9.50 -19.26 11.59
N SER A 454 -10.75 -18.85 11.37
CA SER A 454 -11.78 -19.68 10.72
C SER A 454 -11.80 -19.56 9.19
N VAL A 455 -10.98 -18.67 8.63
CA VAL A 455 -10.98 -18.30 7.22
C VAL A 455 -9.63 -18.66 6.61
N VAL A 456 -9.65 -19.24 5.40
CA VAL A 456 -8.43 -19.47 4.62
C VAL A 456 -7.77 -18.11 4.33
N THR A 457 -6.51 -17.92 4.68
CA THR A 457 -5.61 -16.80 4.38
C THR A 457 -4.46 -17.31 3.52
N GLU A 458 -3.59 -16.42 3.03
CA GLU A 458 -2.44 -16.81 2.21
C GLU A 458 -1.42 -17.62 3.02
N ALA A 459 -1.18 -17.22 4.27
CA ALA A 459 -0.26 -17.91 5.17
C ALA A 459 -0.75 -19.31 5.57
N ASN A 460 -2.07 -19.53 5.64
CA ASN A 460 -2.65 -20.78 6.13
C ASN A 460 -3.15 -21.72 5.02
N MET A 461 -3.05 -21.32 3.74
CA MET A 461 -3.62 -22.03 2.61
C MET A 461 -3.14 -23.47 2.48
N MET A 462 -1.84 -23.69 2.72
CA MET A 462 -1.20 -25.00 2.68
C MET A 462 -1.70 -25.92 3.80
N ALA A 463 -1.92 -25.38 5.00
CA ALA A 463 -2.45 -26.14 6.13
C ALA A 463 -3.89 -26.60 5.86
N TYR A 464 -4.74 -25.73 5.30
CA TYR A 464 -6.09 -26.11 4.89
C TYR A 464 -6.09 -27.21 3.82
N LEU A 465 -5.21 -27.11 2.81
CA LEU A 465 -5.07 -28.14 1.79
C LEU A 465 -4.64 -29.48 2.36
N GLY A 466 -3.67 -29.52 3.28
CA GLY A 466 -3.22 -30.76 3.92
C GLY A 466 -4.34 -31.45 4.71
N VAL A 467 -5.18 -30.67 5.39
CA VAL A 467 -6.32 -31.21 6.16
C VAL A 467 -7.43 -31.72 5.23
N ILE A 468 -7.67 -31.02 4.12
CA ILE A 468 -8.58 -31.51 3.09
C ILE A 468 -8.06 -32.80 2.48
N GLU A 469 -6.76 -32.89 2.18
CA GLU A 469 -6.12 -34.08 1.63
C GLU A 469 -6.29 -35.27 2.58
N GLN A 470 -5.96 -35.10 3.87
CA GLN A 470 -6.16 -36.14 4.88
C GLN A 470 -7.62 -36.60 4.91
N LYS A 471 -8.57 -35.66 4.91
CA LYS A 471 -9.99 -36.00 4.97
C LYS A 471 -10.48 -36.72 3.72
N THR A 472 -9.99 -36.31 2.56
CA THR A 472 -10.33 -36.92 1.28
C THR A 472 -9.79 -38.36 1.21
N ASN A 473 -8.56 -38.59 1.71
CA ASN A 473 -7.96 -39.92 1.80
C ASN A 473 -8.74 -40.83 2.76
N GLU A 474 -9.20 -40.33 3.92
CA GLU A 474 -10.08 -41.08 4.82
C GLU A 474 -11.37 -41.53 4.13
N ILE A 475 -12.02 -40.62 3.40
CA ILE A 475 -13.25 -40.92 2.65
C ILE A 475 -12.97 -41.95 1.57
N LEU A 476 -11.85 -41.84 0.86
CA LEU A 476 -11.44 -42.79 -0.17
C LEU A 476 -11.24 -44.20 0.42
N HIS A 477 -10.56 -44.30 1.57
CA HIS A 477 -10.36 -45.57 2.27
C HIS A 477 -11.68 -46.19 2.75
N GLN A 478 -12.59 -45.37 3.30
CA GLN A 478 -13.92 -45.84 3.72
C GLN A 478 -14.74 -46.34 2.52
N TYR A 479 -14.68 -45.63 1.39
CA TYR A 479 -15.33 -46.04 0.16
C TYR A 479 -14.75 -47.36 -0.38
N ALA A 480 -13.43 -47.48 -0.45
CA ALA A 480 -12.78 -48.72 -0.89
C ALA A 480 -13.18 -49.92 0.00
N ALA A 481 -13.23 -49.74 1.32
CA ALA A 481 -13.69 -50.76 2.25
C ALA A 481 -15.18 -51.11 2.07
N ALA A 482 -16.03 -50.11 1.80
CA ALA A 482 -17.45 -50.32 1.53
C ALA A 482 -17.67 -51.10 0.24
N VAL A 483 -16.96 -50.76 -0.84
CA VAL A 483 -17.00 -51.49 -2.12
C VAL A 483 -16.53 -52.92 -1.94
N ALA A 484 -15.38 -53.14 -1.28
CA ALA A 484 -14.87 -54.48 -1.01
C ALA A 484 -15.85 -55.32 -0.17
N LYS A 485 -16.53 -54.71 0.79
CA LYS A 485 -17.58 -55.38 1.58
C LYS A 485 -18.80 -55.71 0.73
N GLN A 486 -19.22 -54.81 -0.16
CA GLN A 486 -20.36 -55.01 -1.06
C GLN A 486 -20.07 -56.14 -2.07
N GLU A 487 -18.86 -56.22 -2.59
CA GLU A 487 -18.39 -57.31 -3.46
C GLU A 487 -18.33 -58.64 -2.70
N ALA A 488 -17.82 -58.65 -1.46
CA ALA A 488 -17.80 -59.83 -0.61
C ALA A 488 -19.22 -60.32 -0.24
N ASP A 489 -20.15 -59.40 0.03
CA ASP A 489 -21.56 -59.72 0.33
C ASP A 489 -22.29 -60.21 -0.94
N MET A 490 -21.98 -59.68 -2.12
CA MET A 490 -22.47 -60.21 -3.40
C MET A 490 -21.92 -61.62 -3.69
N GLN A 491 -20.66 -61.90 -3.37
CA GLN A 491 -20.06 -63.24 -3.50
C GLN A 491 -20.62 -64.23 -2.48
N LYS A 492 -20.90 -63.80 -1.25
CA LYS A 492 -21.63 -64.60 -0.25
C LYS A 492 -23.05 -64.89 -0.68
N ASN A 493 -23.79 -63.90 -1.17
CA ASN A 493 -25.14 -64.10 -1.69
C ASN A 493 -25.15 -65.04 -2.89
N LYS A 494 -24.19 -64.91 -3.81
CA LYS A 494 -24.02 -65.80 -4.96
C LYS A 494 -23.69 -67.24 -4.54
N THR A 495 -22.79 -67.43 -3.57
CA THR A 495 -22.48 -68.77 -3.03
C THR A 495 -23.63 -69.38 -2.23
N THR A 496 -24.46 -68.57 -1.54
CA THR A 496 -25.68 -69.08 -0.90
C THR A 496 -26.78 -69.41 -1.90
N THR A 497 -26.99 -68.63 -2.96
CA THR A 497 -27.94 -69.00 -4.03
C THR A 497 -27.45 -70.22 -4.79
N ASP A 498 -26.16 -70.32 -5.08
CA ASP A 498 -25.56 -71.52 -5.68
C ASP A 498 -25.69 -72.72 -4.74
N ALA A 499 -25.63 -72.55 -3.41
CA ALA A 499 -25.88 -73.61 -2.44
C ALA A 499 -27.36 -74.06 -2.42
N TYR A 500 -28.33 -73.14 -2.45
CA TYR A 500 -29.76 -73.46 -2.57
C TYR A 500 -30.11 -74.10 -3.92
N ASP A 501 -29.47 -73.68 -5.02
CA ASP A 501 -29.60 -74.32 -6.34
C ASP A 501 -28.93 -75.71 -6.36
N ARG A 502 -27.81 -75.91 -5.64
CA ARG A 502 -27.17 -77.23 -5.50
C ARG A 502 -27.98 -78.18 -4.62
N GLU A 503 -28.65 -77.67 -3.59
CA GLU A 503 -29.48 -78.45 -2.66
C GLU A 503 -30.82 -78.82 -3.31
N SER A 504 -31.40 -77.95 -4.14
CA SER A 504 -32.57 -78.27 -4.97
C SER A 504 -32.23 -79.22 -6.15
N GLN A 505 -31.05 -79.11 -6.76
CA GLN A 505 -30.56 -80.08 -7.74
C GLN A 505 -30.19 -81.44 -7.11
N PHE A 506 -29.70 -81.47 -5.86
CA PHE A 506 -29.49 -82.71 -5.11
C PHE A 506 -30.82 -83.37 -4.69
N ALA A 507 -31.83 -82.60 -4.31
CA ALA A 507 -33.18 -83.13 -4.02
C ALA A 507 -33.87 -83.68 -5.29
N ALA A 508 -33.62 -83.09 -6.46
CA ALA A 508 -34.11 -83.60 -7.74
C ALA A 508 -33.36 -84.86 -8.21
N ASN A 509 -32.05 -84.97 -7.98
CA ASN A 509 -31.25 -86.14 -8.37
C ASN A 509 -31.29 -87.31 -7.36
N ALA A 510 -31.73 -87.10 -6.12
CA ALA A 510 -31.91 -88.19 -5.14
C ALA A 510 -33.11 -89.11 -5.45
N LEU A 511 -33.95 -88.77 -6.45
CA LEU A 511 -35.07 -89.61 -6.91
C LEU A 511 -34.78 -90.38 -8.21
N ALA A 512 -33.60 -90.22 -8.81
CA ALA A 512 -33.19 -90.94 -10.01
C ALA A 512 -31.81 -91.57 -9.80
N GLY A 513 -31.80 -92.80 -9.30
CA GLY A 513 -30.57 -93.57 -9.12
C GLY A 513 -29.94 -94.01 -10.44
N ASN A 514 -28.62 -93.82 -10.59
CA ASN A 514 -27.66 -94.88 -10.92
C ASN A 514 -26.20 -94.34 -10.93
N PRO A 515 -25.19 -95.17 -10.64
CA PRO A 515 -23.78 -94.80 -10.65
C PRO A 515 -23.08 -95.22 -11.96
N ALA A 516 -22.26 -94.35 -12.57
CA ALA A 516 -21.18 -94.77 -13.48
C ALA A 516 -20.26 -93.61 -13.91
N ALA A 517 -18.97 -93.96 -14.03
CA ALA A 517 -17.89 -93.35 -14.83
C ALA A 517 -17.26 -92.05 -14.29
N THR A 518 -16.04 -92.07 -13.72
CA THR A 518 -14.70 -92.23 -14.36
C THR A 518 -14.44 -91.27 -15.52
N ALA A 519 -13.53 -90.30 -15.33
CA ALA A 519 -12.13 -90.43 -15.75
C ALA A 519 -11.45 -89.08 -15.96
N ALA A 520 -10.16 -89.06 -15.60
CA ALA A 520 -9.06 -88.27 -16.16
C ALA A 520 -9.04 -86.76 -15.87
N VAL A 521 -7.91 -86.08 -15.65
CA VAL A 521 -6.45 -86.31 -15.44
C VAL A 521 -5.92 -84.86 -15.56
N GLY A 522 -4.97 -84.42 -14.73
CA GLY A 522 -4.20 -83.21 -15.05
C GLY A 522 -3.77 -82.38 -13.86
N ALA A 523 -2.65 -82.75 -13.27
CA ALA A 523 -1.96 -82.03 -12.21
C ALA A 523 -1.15 -80.84 -12.77
N ALA A 524 -1.07 -79.74 -12.02
CA ALA A 524 0.17 -79.07 -11.56
C ALA A 524 -0.12 -77.60 -11.16
N GLY A 525 0.41 -77.18 -10.00
CA GLY A 525 0.30 -75.85 -9.42
C GLY A 525 1.08 -74.77 -10.20
N GLY A 526 1.15 -73.51 -9.76
CA GLY A 526 0.67 -72.85 -8.56
C GLY A 526 0.88 -71.33 -8.72
N THR A 527 0.26 -70.58 -7.81
CA THR A 527 0.54 -69.18 -7.43
C THR A 527 0.62 -68.12 -8.54
N ASN A 528 -0.47 -67.33 -8.68
CA ASN A 528 -0.51 -65.86 -8.74
C ASN A 528 -1.83 -65.39 -9.39
N GLY A 529 -2.91 -65.40 -8.60
CA GLY A 529 -4.28 -65.11 -9.07
C GLY A 529 -4.93 -63.87 -8.45
N ALA A 530 -4.15 -62.88 -7.99
CA ALA A 530 -4.69 -61.73 -7.24
C ALA A 530 -4.56 -60.36 -7.93
N VAL A 531 -4.03 -60.27 -9.16
CA VAL A 531 -3.77 -58.95 -9.79
C VAL A 531 -4.51 -58.75 -11.13
N ALA A 532 -5.14 -59.78 -11.70
CA ALA A 532 -5.81 -59.67 -13.01
C ALA A 532 -7.31 -59.32 -12.96
N ALA A 533 -7.92 -59.18 -11.76
CA ALA A 533 -9.35 -58.95 -11.61
C ALA A 533 -9.74 -57.51 -11.20
N LEU A 534 -8.82 -56.55 -11.29
CA LEU A 534 -9.06 -55.13 -10.95
C LEU A 534 -9.11 -54.19 -12.17
N HIS A 535 -9.00 -54.71 -13.40
CA HIS A 535 -8.93 -53.89 -14.62
C HIS A 535 -10.18 -53.95 -15.53
N SER A 536 -11.29 -54.55 -15.08
CA SER A 536 -12.52 -54.70 -15.88
C SER A 536 -13.77 -53.98 -15.34
N ILE A 537 -13.64 -53.12 -14.31
CA ILE A 537 -14.76 -52.41 -13.68
C ILE A 537 -14.48 -50.90 -13.59
N LEU A 538 -14.13 -50.27 -14.70
CA LEU A 538 -14.32 -48.83 -14.86
C LEU A 538 -14.73 -48.58 -16.32
N GLY A 539 -15.96 -48.11 -16.48
CA GLY A 539 -16.60 -47.89 -17.76
C GLY A 539 -15.80 -46.94 -18.66
N VAL A 540 -15.72 -47.32 -19.92
CA VAL A 540 -15.16 -46.54 -21.02
C VAL A 540 -16.07 -45.34 -21.30
N GLY A 541 -15.57 -44.12 -21.02
CA GLY A 541 -16.05 -42.89 -21.64
C GLY A 541 -15.33 -42.63 -22.98
N PRO A 542 -15.92 -41.89 -23.92
CA PRO A 542 -15.52 -41.90 -25.32
C PRO A 542 -14.15 -41.25 -25.57
N ILE A 543 -13.38 -41.85 -26.48
CA ILE A 543 -12.06 -41.42 -26.93
C ILE A 543 -12.21 -40.72 -28.29
N THR A 544 -11.86 -39.44 -28.41
CA THR A 544 -10.77 -38.84 -29.23
C THR A 544 -11.21 -37.43 -29.72
N PRO A 545 -10.34 -36.58 -30.32
CA PRO A 545 -9.02 -36.11 -29.87
C PRO A 545 -8.87 -34.57 -30.11
N MET A 546 -7.88 -33.90 -29.52
CA MET A 546 -7.24 -32.72 -30.15
C MET A 546 -5.91 -32.42 -29.46
N GLY A 547 -4.88 -32.26 -30.29
CA GLY A 547 -3.49 -32.48 -29.92
C GLY A 547 -2.88 -31.43 -29.01
N GLN A 548 -1.88 -31.89 -28.27
CA GLN A 548 -0.75 -31.05 -27.89
C GLN A 548 0.52 -31.88 -28.09
N GLU A 549 1.44 -31.30 -28.86
CA GLU A 549 2.85 -31.65 -28.85
C GLU A 549 3.36 -31.62 -27.39
N PRO A 550 4.23 -32.55 -26.97
CA PRO A 550 4.82 -32.50 -25.65
C PRO A 550 5.78 -31.30 -25.57
N LEU A 551 5.36 -30.23 -24.87
CA LEU A 551 6.24 -29.19 -24.37
C LEU A 551 7.18 -29.81 -23.32
N GLN A 552 8.38 -30.15 -23.76
CA GLN A 552 9.50 -30.50 -22.90
C GLN A 552 9.95 -29.23 -22.15
N ILE A 553 9.48 -29.08 -20.91
CA ILE A 553 9.95 -28.03 -20.00
C ILE A 553 11.28 -28.51 -19.41
N ASN A 554 12.39 -27.99 -19.96
CA ASN A 554 13.68 -28.05 -19.30
C ASN A 554 13.63 -27.17 -18.03
N PRO A 555 14.05 -27.68 -16.87
CA PRO A 555 14.21 -26.83 -15.68
C PRO A 555 15.28 -25.76 -15.97
N PRO A 556 15.05 -24.47 -15.62
CA PRO A 556 16.04 -23.42 -15.80
C PRO A 556 17.30 -23.72 -14.97
N ASN A 557 18.46 -23.40 -15.57
CA ASN A 557 19.77 -23.56 -14.95
C ASN A 557 19.87 -22.73 -13.66
N LEU A 558 20.49 -23.31 -12.64
CA LEU A 558 20.48 -22.84 -11.25
C LEU A 558 21.55 -21.76 -10.97
N ASP A 559 21.93 -20.98 -11.98
CA ASP A 559 23.03 -20.00 -11.91
C ASP A 559 22.56 -18.53 -12.02
N ASP A 560 21.26 -18.25 -12.19
CA ASP A 560 20.72 -16.87 -12.30
C ASP A 560 20.07 -16.35 -10.99
N TYR A 561 20.19 -17.09 -9.88
CA TYR A 561 19.84 -16.62 -8.54
C TYR A 561 21.10 -16.48 -7.68
N SER A 562 21.92 -15.48 -8.01
CA SER A 562 22.90 -14.94 -7.08
C SER A 562 22.69 -13.43 -6.98
N SER A 563 21.51 -13.03 -6.50
CA SER A 563 21.38 -11.75 -5.81
C SER A 563 21.94 -11.95 -4.41
N GLU A 564 23.07 -11.32 -4.14
CA GLU A 564 23.68 -11.22 -2.82
C GLU A 564 22.68 -10.58 -1.84
N ASP A 565 21.98 -11.41 -1.07
CA ASP A 565 21.37 -11.01 0.19
C ASP A 565 22.49 -10.85 1.21
N GLU A 566 23.00 -9.63 1.38
CA GLU A 566 23.55 -9.23 2.67
C GLU A 566 22.45 -8.51 3.47
N ASP A 567 21.84 -9.31 4.36
CA ASP A 567 21.51 -8.96 5.74
C ASP A 567 20.76 -7.64 5.97
N SER A 568 19.44 -7.66 5.73
CA SER A 568 18.51 -6.73 6.39
C SER A 568 18.14 -7.26 7.78
N GLY A 569 19.16 -7.32 8.64
CA GLY A 569 18.99 -7.44 10.07
C GLY A 569 18.53 -6.10 10.66
N ASP A 570 17.27 -6.09 11.07
CA ASP A 570 16.64 -5.11 11.95
C ASP A 570 17.62 -4.63 13.05
N ASN A 571 18.05 -3.37 12.99
CA ASN A 571 18.90 -2.75 14.01
C ASN A 571 18.37 -1.33 14.30
N GLU A 572 17.38 -1.25 15.18
CA GLU A 572 16.87 0.00 15.77
C GLU A 572 17.82 0.66 16.79
N ASP A 573 19.11 0.30 16.86
CA ASP A 573 20.05 0.75 17.90
C ASP A 573 21.24 1.59 17.38
N ALA A 574 21.02 2.49 16.42
CA ALA A 574 22.07 3.34 15.83
C ALA A 574 21.94 4.85 16.16
N MET A 575 21.83 5.22 17.43
CA MET A 575 22.11 6.59 17.89
C MET A 575 23.06 6.63 19.09
N HIS A 576 24.25 6.03 18.93
CA HIS A 576 25.39 6.29 19.80
C HIS A 576 26.60 6.82 19.00
N PRO A 577 27.36 7.81 19.53
CA PRO A 577 28.54 8.33 18.86
C PRO A 577 29.61 7.24 18.75
N LEU A 578 30.03 6.93 17.52
CA LEU A 578 30.99 5.86 17.22
C LEU A 578 32.35 6.10 17.88
N THR A 579 32.98 5.02 18.33
CA THR A 579 34.30 5.07 18.95
C THR A 579 35.41 5.23 17.90
N ARG A 580 36.58 5.75 18.32
CA ARG A 580 37.72 6.07 17.44
C ARG A 580 38.22 4.86 16.63
N ASP A 581 38.07 3.65 17.16
CA ASP A 581 38.54 2.43 16.51
C ASP A 581 37.55 1.93 15.44
N GLU A 582 36.24 2.17 15.62
CA GLU A 582 35.20 1.89 14.62
C GLU A 582 35.28 2.87 13.43
N LEU A 583 35.58 4.14 13.70
CA LEU A 583 35.86 5.16 12.68
C LEU A 583 37.08 4.82 11.82
N LYS A 584 38.14 4.25 12.42
CA LYS A 584 39.32 3.79 11.68
C LYS A 584 39.02 2.60 10.78
N LEU A 585 38.17 1.67 11.23
CA LEU A 585 37.75 0.51 10.44
C LEU A 585 36.91 0.94 9.23
N SER A 586 35.95 1.85 9.45
CA SER A 586 35.13 2.40 8.37
C SER A 586 35.96 3.21 7.36
N PHE A 587 36.91 4.03 7.84
CA PHE A 587 37.81 4.78 6.97
C PHE A 587 38.73 3.86 6.16
N SER A 588 39.22 2.77 6.76
CA SER A 588 40.03 1.77 6.06
C SER A 588 39.24 1.03 4.97
N HIS A 589 37.95 0.78 5.21
CA HIS A 589 37.04 0.23 4.19
C HIS A 589 36.77 1.22 3.06
N LEU A 590 36.54 2.49 3.36
CA LEU A 590 36.33 3.53 2.35
C LEU A 590 37.58 3.72 1.46
N VAL A 591 38.78 3.69 2.06
CA VAL A 591 40.05 3.77 1.33
C VAL A 591 40.26 2.54 0.44
N ARG A 592 39.85 1.34 0.88
CA ARG A 592 39.87 0.12 0.05
C ARG A 592 38.92 0.23 -1.14
N ILE A 593 37.72 0.74 -0.94
CA ILE A 593 36.74 0.94 -2.02
C ILE A 593 37.26 1.98 -3.01
N MET A 594 37.83 3.09 -2.54
CA MET A 594 38.43 4.09 -3.43
C MET A 594 39.63 3.55 -4.21
N LEU A 595 40.48 2.71 -3.61
CA LEU A 595 41.60 2.06 -4.31
C LEU A 595 41.12 1.08 -5.38
N VAL A 596 40.03 0.34 -5.13
CA VAL A 596 39.43 -0.58 -6.11
C VAL A 596 38.81 0.21 -7.28
N VAL A 597 38.14 1.32 -7.00
CA VAL A 597 37.57 2.18 -8.06
C VAL A 597 38.65 2.84 -8.91
N LEU A 598 39.78 3.23 -8.32
CA LEU A 598 40.95 3.78 -9.02
C LEU A 598 41.68 2.72 -9.87
N LEU A 599 41.72 1.47 -9.43
CA LEU A 599 42.32 0.34 -10.18
C LEU A 599 41.46 -0.13 -11.37
N VAL A 600 40.16 0.20 -11.38
CA VAL A 600 39.24 -0.12 -12.48
C VAL A 600 39.22 0.98 -13.55
N HIS A 601 39.77 2.17 -13.26
CA HIS A 601 39.82 3.32 -14.17
C HIS A 601 41.20 3.56 -14.84
N VAL A 602 42.15 2.65 -14.68
CA VAL A 602 43.44 2.59 -15.40
C VAL A 602 43.49 1.29 -16.19
#